data_AF-A0A842WTF3-F1
#
_entry.id   AF-A0A842WTF3-F1
#
_cell.length_a   1.000
_cell.length_b   1.000
_cell.length_c   1.000
_cell.angle_alpha   90.00
_cell.angle_beta   90.00
_cell.angle_gamma   90.00
#
_symmetry.space_group_name_H-M   'P 1'
#
loop_
_entity.id
_entity.type
_entity.pdbx_description
1 polymer ?
#
loop_
_entity_poly.entity_id
_entity_poly.type
_entity_poly.pdbx_seq_one_letter_code
_entity_poly.pdbx_strand_id
1 'polypeptide(L)'
;MKPSRKITLFIKSKSGYVQPYQVFSMEEDQAAPKKISRVKLSIILAVVAILVGILLAWLSGRNYIPGNPNLYLGFSIMVSSGIVCCIALCQQREYAGNITDYHEQEIILEHAMMLYEDEEYKQALEKFDVLIGPKKDHKRALYYAAKSCEALDDWTATKRYIKHYLELVPKDREAWELLTRAHKKLFEFEKAAEAEKRAMEL
;
A
#
# COMPACT_ATOMS: atom_id res chain seq x y z
N MET A 1 -35.22 -11.59 16.21
CA MET A 1 -35.75 -12.22 14.98
C MET A 1 -36.65 -11.23 14.25
N LYS A 2 -36.17 -10.69 13.12
CA LYS A 2 -36.93 -9.82 12.20
C LYS A 2 -36.39 -10.11 10.79
N PRO A 3 -37.19 -10.53 9.81
CA PRO A 3 -36.67 -10.92 8.50
C PRO A 3 -36.48 -9.68 7.61
N SER A 4 -35.25 -9.43 7.15
CA SER A 4 -34.97 -8.38 6.17
C SER A 4 -35.20 -8.96 4.76
N ARG A 5 -36.21 -8.43 4.06
CA ARG A 5 -36.53 -8.79 2.67
C ARG A 5 -35.48 -8.17 1.74
N LYS A 6 -34.69 -9.01 1.06
CA LYS A 6 -33.90 -8.57 -0.09
C LYS A 6 -34.84 -8.42 -1.30
N ILE A 7 -35.00 -7.19 -1.77
CA ILE A 7 -35.68 -6.90 -3.03
C ILE A 7 -34.61 -6.96 -4.13
N THR A 8 -34.65 -7.99 -4.96
CA THR A 8 -33.79 -8.13 -6.14
C THR A 8 -34.52 -7.50 -7.32
N LEU A 9 -34.08 -6.31 -7.76
CA LEU A 9 -34.52 -5.72 -9.02
C LEU A 9 -33.63 -6.25 -10.16
N PHE A 10 -34.22 -7.09 -11.01
CA PHE A 10 -33.62 -7.52 -12.27
C PHE A 10 -33.90 -6.47 -13.35
N ILE A 11 -32.88 -5.71 -13.75
CA ILE A 11 -32.93 -4.92 -14.98
C ILE A 11 -32.33 -5.77 -16.10
N LYS A 12 -33.17 -6.15 -17.06
CA LYS A 12 -32.81 -6.96 -18.23
C LYS A 12 -32.19 -6.04 -19.30
N SER A 13 -30.87 -6.07 -19.45
CA SER A 13 -30.16 -5.40 -20.56
C SER A 13 -29.70 -6.44 -21.61
N LYS A 14 -29.79 -6.06 -22.89
CA LYS A 14 -29.80 -6.93 -24.08
C LYS A 14 -28.41 -7.14 -24.71
N SER A 15 -27.32 -6.96 -23.97
CA SER A 15 -25.94 -7.18 -24.47
C SER A 15 -25.21 -8.15 -23.54
N GLY A 16 -24.89 -9.33 -24.06
CA GLY A 16 -24.46 -10.49 -23.31
C GLY A 16 -22.99 -10.46 -22.86
N TYR A 17 -22.67 -9.62 -21.87
CA TYR A 17 -21.54 -9.82 -20.96
C TYR A 17 -21.91 -9.30 -19.57
N VAL A 18 -22.35 -10.21 -18.70
CA VAL A 18 -22.56 -9.94 -17.27
C VAL A 18 -21.28 -10.36 -16.55
N GLN A 19 -20.39 -9.40 -16.27
CA GLN A 19 -19.35 -9.64 -15.26
C GLN A 19 -19.95 -9.42 -13.86
N PRO A 20 -19.77 -10.35 -12.92
CA PRO A 20 -20.18 -10.14 -11.54
C PRO A 20 -19.19 -9.18 -10.87
N TYR A 21 -19.52 -7.88 -10.85
CA TYR A 21 -18.88 -6.95 -9.92
C TYR A 21 -19.27 -7.36 -8.50
N GLN A 22 -18.33 -7.97 -7.78
CA GLN A 22 -18.48 -8.24 -6.36
C GLN A 22 -18.67 -6.91 -5.63
N VAL A 23 -19.80 -6.80 -4.94
CA VAL A 23 -20.06 -5.72 -3.98
C VAL A 23 -19.05 -5.88 -2.85
N PHE A 24 -17.94 -5.14 -2.92
CA PHE A 24 -17.00 -5.02 -1.81
C PHE A 24 -17.65 -4.12 -0.76
N SER A 25 -18.29 -4.75 0.21
CA SER A 25 -18.82 -4.09 1.41
C SER A 25 -17.65 -3.42 2.14
N MET A 26 -17.74 -2.10 2.32
CA MET A 26 -16.88 -1.38 3.26
C MET A 26 -17.17 -1.89 4.68
N GLU A 27 -16.36 -2.84 5.16
CA GLU A 27 -16.16 -3.03 6.60
C GLU A 27 -15.15 -1.98 7.07
N GLU A 28 -15.66 -1.08 7.90
CA GLU A 28 -14.94 -0.08 8.67
C GLU A 28 -14.08 -0.81 9.72
N ASP A 29 -12.82 -1.11 9.39
CA ASP A 29 -11.92 -1.81 10.29
C ASP A 29 -10.75 -0.93 10.76
N GLN A 30 -11.01 -0.29 11.89
CA GLN A 30 -10.16 -0.15 13.08
C GLN A 30 -8.65 0.10 12.90
N ALA A 31 -8.19 1.20 13.51
CA ALA A 31 -6.80 1.60 13.68
C ALA A 31 -5.89 0.41 14.07
N ALA A 32 -5.09 -0.04 13.11
CA ALA A 32 -4.14 -1.14 13.30
C ALA A 32 -3.15 -0.81 14.43
N PRO A 33 -2.90 -1.73 15.39
CA PRO A 33 -1.92 -1.53 16.43
C PRO A 33 -0.55 -1.33 15.80
N LYS A 34 0.16 -0.28 16.22
CA LYS A 34 1.46 0.13 15.70
C LYS A 34 2.47 -1.02 15.84
N LYS A 35 2.58 -1.83 14.79
CA LYS A 35 3.36 -3.07 14.74
C LYS A 35 4.83 -2.71 14.94
N ILE A 36 5.39 -3.03 16.12
CA ILE A 36 6.82 -2.86 16.40
C ILE A 36 7.56 -3.67 15.33
N SER A 37 8.35 -3.01 14.49
CA SER A 37 9.04 -3.69 13.40
C SER A 37 10.02 -4.71 13.99
N ARG A 38 10.10 -5.90 13.37
CA ARG A 38 11.01 -6.98 13.81
C ARG A 38 12.46 -6.51 13.94
N VAL A 39 12.83 -5.50 13.16
CA VAL A 39 14.11 -4.79 13.20
C VAL A 39 14.32 -4.02 14.51
N LYS A 40 13.31 -3.33 15.02
CA LYS A 40 13.42 -2.63 16.31
C LYS A 40 13.56 -3.62 17.47
N LEU A 41 12.83 -4.74 17.41
CA LEU A 41 12.92 -5.81 18.40
C LEU A 41 14.33 -6.46 18.42
N SER A 42 14.92 -6.70 17.26
CA SER A 42 16.24 -7.33 17.16
C SER A 42 17.39 -6.39 17.57
N ILE A 43 17.29 -5.09 17.29
CA ILE A 43 18.24 -4.07 17.78
C ILE A 43 18.21 -4.02 19.32
N ILE A 44 17.02 -4.03 19.92
CA ILE A 44 16.88 -4.07 21.38
C ILE A 44 17.55 -5.33 21.95
N LEU A 45 17.36 -6.49 21.31
CA LEU A 45 17.97 -7.75 21.74
C LEU A 45 19.51 -7.71 21.70
N ALA A 46 20.10 -7.13 20.65
CA ALA A 46 21.55 -6.97 20.52
C ALA A 46 22.11 -6.03 21.61
N VAL A 47 21.43 -4.92 21.89
CA VAL A 47 21.81 -3.99 22.96
C VAL A 47 21.75 -4.68 24.33
N VAL A 48 20.70 -5.46 24.59
CA VAL A 48 20.57 -6.22 25.84
C VAL A 48 21.71 -7.23 25.99
N ALA A 49 22.09 -7.95 24.93
CA ALA A 49 23.19 -8.91 24.98
C ALA A 49 24.54 -8.27 25.36
N ILE A 50 24.81 -7.06 24.85
CA ILE A 50 26.03 -6.29 25.18
C ILE A 50 25.99 -5.84 26.64
N LEU A 51 24.86 -5.30 27.10
CA LEU A 51 24.70 -4.85 28.49
C LEU A 51 24.86 -6.01 29.49
N VAL A 52 24.33 -7.20 29.17
CA VAL A 52 24.52 -8.41 29.98
C VAL A 52 25.99 -8.82 30.02
N GLY A 53 26.69 -8.76 28.89
CA GLY A 53 28.14 -9.06 28.83
C GLY A 53 28.98 -8.12 29.72
N ILE A 54 28.69 -6.82 29.69
CA ILE A 54 29.36 -5.81 30.52
C ILE A 54 29.06 -6.06 32.01
N LEU A 55 27.82 -6.38 32.36
CA LEU A 55 27.39 -6.61 33.74
C LEU A 55 28.06 -7.88 34.33
N LEU A 56 28.15 -8.94 33.54
CA LEU A 56 28.85 -10.19 33.93
C LEU A 56 30.36 -9.97 34.10
N ALA A 57 30.99 -9.21 33.20
CA ALA A 57 32.41 -8.85 33.33
C ALA A 57 32.68 -8.04 34.60
N TRP A 58 31.78 -7.11 34.94
CA TRP A 58 31.87 -6.32 36.17
C TRP A 58 31.70 -7.15 37.44
N LEU A 59 30.72 -8.08 37.46
CA LEU A 59 30.49 -8.99 38.59
C LEU A 59 31.64 -9.98 38.80
N SER A 60 32.22 -10.48 37.71
CA SER A 60 33.43 -11.31 37.74
C SER A 60 34.63 -10.56 38.33
N GLY A 61 34.80 -9.27 38.01
CA GLY A 61 35.85 -8.43 38.60
C GLY A 61 35.72 -8.22 40.12
N ARG A 62 34.53 -8.44 40.70
CA ARG A 62 34.30 -8.40 42.15
C ARG A 62 34.35 -9.77 42.83
N ASN A 63 34.80 -10.83 42.14
CA ASN A 63 34.84 -12.21 42.62
C ASN A 63 33.46 -12.80 43.02
N TYR A 64 32.34 -12.26 42.53
CA TYR A 64 31.02 -12.86 42.76
C TYR A 64 30.78 -14.12 41.92
N ILE A 65 31.48 -14.25 40.79
CA ILE A 65 31.33 -15.36 39.84
C ILE A 65 32.73 -15.86 39.47
N PRO A 66 32.99 -17.18 39.51
CA PRO A 66 34.27 -17.73 39.07
C PRO A 66 34.38 -17.64 37.54
N GLY A 67 35.38 -16.91 37.04
CA GLY A 67 35.67 -16.81 35.61
C GLY A 67 36.55 -15.62 35.26
N ASN A 68 37.18 -15.67 34.10
CA ASN A 68 38.02 -14.58 33.61
C ASN A 68 37.15 -13.47 32.98
N PRO A 69 37.27 -12.20 33.40
CA PRO A 69 36.45 -11.10 32.88
C PRO A 69 36.59 -10.90 31.37
N ASN A 70 37.79 -11.15 30.83
CA ASN A 70 38.07 -11.06 29.40
C ASN A 70 37.28 -12.09 28.56
N LEU A 71 36.96 -13.26 29.13
CA LEU A 71 36.20 -14.31 28.45
C LEU A 71 34.74 -13.86 28.20
N TYR A 72 34.12 -13.24 29.21
CA TYR A 72 32.74 -12.77 29.12
C TYR A 72 32.58 -11.62 28.11
N LEU A 73 33.55 -10.69 28.08
CA LEU A 73 33.58 -9.63 27.06
C LEU A 73 33.73 -10.22 25.65
N GLY A 74 34.68 -11.13 25.45
CA GLY A 74 34.88 -11.80 24.16
C GLY A 74 33.63 -12.54 23.67
N PHE A 75 32.95 -13.27 24.55
CA PHE A 75 31.73 -13.98 24.22
C PHE A 75 30.59 -13.03 23.86
N SER A 76 30.41 -11.93 24.61
CA SER A 76 29.36 -10.94 24.32
C SER A 76 29.53 -10.26 22.96
N ILE A 77 30.78 -9.97 22.57
CA ILE A 77 31.10 -9.36 21.28
C ILE A 77 30.78 -10.35 20.15
N MET A 78 31.17 -11.61 20.29
CA MET A 78 30.90 -12.64 19.27
C MET A 78 29.39 -12.85 19.06
N VAL A 79 28.63 -12.94 20.16
CA VAL A 79 27.16 -13.07 20.10
C VAL A 79 26.52 -11.85 19.46
N SER A 80 26.94 -10.63 19.84
CA SER A 80 26.40 -9.41 19.24
C SER A 80 26.69 -9.31 17.74
N SER A 81 27.90 -9.70 17.30
CA SER A 81 28.31 -9.68 15.90
C SER A 81 27.49 -10.70 15.09
N GLY A 82 27.27 -11.90 15.66
CA GLY A 82 26.40 -12.91 15.07
C GLY A 82 24.97 -12.40 14.88
N ILE A 83 24.41 -11.73 15.90
CA ILE A 83 23.06 -11.14 15.83
C ILE A 83 23.00 -10.05 14.75
N VAL A 84 23.97 -9.13 14.71
CA VAL A 84 24.04 -8.06 13.70
C VAL A 84 24.18 -8.63 12.29
N CYS A 85 25.01 -9.67 12.11
CA CYS A 85 25.18 -10.36 10.84
C CYS A 85 23.87 -11.01 10.36
N CYS A 86 23.15 -11.69 11.25
CA CYS A 86 21.85 -12.27 10.93
C CYS A 86 20.82 -11.20 10.53
N ILE A 87 20.83 -10.04 11.19
CA ILE A 87 19.93 -8.92 10.85
C ILE A 87 20.25 -8.38 9.45
N ALA A 88 21.53 -8.17 9.13
CA ALA A 88 21.96 -7.69 7.82
C ALA A 88 21.51 -8.63 6.69
N LEU A 89 21.67 -9.95 6.89
CA LEU A 89 21.23 -10.95 5.91
C LEU A 89 19.71 -11.00 5.76
N CYS A 90 18.95 -10.89 6.86
CA CYS A 90 17.50 -10.80 6.78
C CYS A 90 17.04 -9.54 6.04
N GLN A 91 17.68 -8.40 6.28
CA GLN A 91 17.35 -7.13 5.63
C GLN A 91 17.68 -7.16 4.12
N GLN A 92 18.80 -7.78 3.73
CA GLN A 92 19.13 -7.98 2.32
C GLN A 92 18.11 -8.84 1.58
N ARG A 93 17.58 -9.89 2.23
CA ARG A 93 16.55 -10.75 1.63
C ARG A 93 15.24 -10.01 1.39
N GLU A 94 14.80 -9.20 2.36
CA GLU A 94 13.60 -8.37 2.22
C GLU A 94 13.77 -7.32 1.13
N TYR A 95 14.95 -6.68 1.07
CA TYR A 95 15.24 -5.69 0.03
C TYR A 95 15.27 -6.30 -1.37
N ALA A 96 15.89 -7.47 -1.54
CA ALA A 96 15.90 -8.19 -2.82
C ALA A 96 14.49 -8.57 -3.30
N GLY A 97 13.61 -9.01 -2.40
CA GLY A 97 12.22 -9.34 -2.74
C GLY A 97 11.38 -8.12 -3.11
N ASN A 98 11.63 -6.97 -2.48
CA ASN A 98 10.93 -5.73 -2.82
C ASN A 98 11.39 -5.16 -4.16
N ILE A 99 12.69 -5.20 -4.49
CA ILE A 99 13.18 -4.71 -5.80
C ILE A 99 12.50 -5.45 -6.96
N THR A 100 12.32 -6.76 -6.85
CA THR A 100 11.64 -7.54 -7.90
C THR A 100 10.17 -7.14 -8.07
N ASP A 101 9.46 -6.82 -6.98
CA ASP A 101 8.07 -6.39 -7.04
C ASP A 101 7.91 -4.97 -7.61
N TYR A 102 8.80 -4.04 -7.26
CA TYR A 102 8.81 -2.70 -7.88
C TYR A 102 9.12 -2.77 -9.37
N HIS A 103 10.10 -3.59 -9.77
CA HIS A 103 10.47 -3.71 -11.17
C HIS A 103 9.35 -4.33 -12.01
N GLU A 104 8.67 -5.36 -11.49
CA GLU A 104 7.52 -5.97 -12.16
C GLU A 104 6.36 -4.99 -12.31
N GLN A 105 6.08 -4.17 -11.28
CA GLN A 105 5.05 -3.13 -11.35
C GLN A 105 5.37 -2.07 -12.40
N GLU A 106 6.62 -1.62 -12.50
CA GLU A 106 7.02 -0.62 -13.50
C GLU A 106 6.90 -1.17 -14.92
N ILE A 107 7.31 -2.42 -15.17
CA ILE A 107 7.14 -3.06 -16.49
C ILE A 107 5.66 -3.11 -16.90
N ILE A 108 4.78 -3.49 -15.97
CA ILE A 108 3.34 -3.51 -16.24
C ILE A 108 2.82 -2.10 -16.49
N LEU A 109 3.30 -1.10 -15.75
CA LEU A 109 2.92 0.30 -15.92
C LEU A 109 3.36 0.83 -17.28
N GLU A 110 4.60 0.61 -17.69
CA GLU A 110 5.11 0.99 -19.01
C GLU A 110 4.26 0.38 -20.12
N HIS A 111 3.93 -0.91 -20.02
CA HIS A 111 3.06 -1.56 -20.98
C HIS A 111 1.63 -0.99 -20.99
N ALA A 112 1.07 -0.71 -19.81
CA ALA A 112 -0.24 -0.06 -19.72
C ALA A 112 -0.24 1.35 -20.31
N MET A 113 0.86 2.09 -20.15
CA MET A 113 1.06 3.42 -20.70
C MET A 113 1.18 3.39 -22.24
N MET A 114 1.91 2.43 -22.80
CA MET A 114 1.95 2.24 -24.26
C MET A 114 0.54 2.02 -24.82
N LEU A 115 -0.24 1.13 -24.20
CA LEU A 115 -1.64 0.89 -24.61
C LEU A 115 -2.52 2.13 -24.45
N TYR A 116 -2.27 2.96 -23.44
CA TYR A 116 -2.98 4.22 -23.24
C TYR A 116 -2.64 5.25 -24.33
N GLU A 117 -1.36 5.35 -24.71
CA GLU A 117 -0.89 6.23 -25.79
C GLU A 117 -1.41 5.78 -27.16
N ASP A 118 -1.58 4.47 -27.36
CA ASP A 118 -2.20 3.89 -28.56
C ASP A 118 -3.74 3.99 -28.55
N GLU A 119 -4.33 4.70 -27.58
CA GLU A 119 -5.79 4.88 -27.38
C GLU A 119 -6.56 3.56 -27.14
N GLU A 120 -5.85 2.47 -26.82
CA GLU A 120 -6.42 1.17 -26.48
C GLU A 120 -6.89 1.11 -25.02
N TYR A 121 -7.76 2.06 -24.63
CA TYR A 121 -8.14 2.32 -23.24
C TYR A 121 -8.68 1.10 -22.48
N LYS A 122 -9.37 0.18 -23.17
CA LYS A 122 -9.89 -1.06 -22.56
C LYS A 122 -8.76 -2.01 -22.15
N GLN A 123 -7.77 -2.21 -23.03
CA GLN A 123 -6.63 -3.06 -22.74
C GLN A 123 -5.72 -2.42 -21.69
N ALA A 124 -5.54 -1.09 -21.76
CA ALA A 124 -4.81 -0.33 -20.76
C ALA A 124 -5.44 -0.49 -19.36
N LEU A 125 -6.78 -0.44 -19.25
CA LEU A 125 -7.49 -0.65 -17.99
C LEU A 125 -7.24 -2.03 -17.39
N GLU A 126 -7.23 -3.10 -18.20
CA GLU A 126 -6.92 -4.44 -17.71
C GLU A 126 -5.52 -4.50 -17.08
N LYS A 127 -4.54 -3.80 -17.66
CA LYS A 127 -3.19 -3.71 -17.09
C LYS A 127 -3.14 -2.83 -15.84
N PHE A 128 -3.84 -1.71 -15.83
CA PHE A 128 -3.92 -0.86 -14.64
C PHE A 128 -4.62 -1.56 -13.46
N ASP A 129 -5.66 -2.37 -13.72
CA ASP A 129 -6.37 -3.11 -12.66
C ASP A 129 -5.45 -4.12 -11.94
N VAL A 130 -4.49 -4.71 -12.65
CA VAL A 130 -3.45 -5.57 -12.03
C VAL A 130 -2.59 -4.77 -11.05
N LEU A 131 -2.32 -3.51 -11.36
CA LEU A 131 -1.53 -2.59 -10.54
C LEU A 131 -2.31 -1.93 -9.41
N ILE A 132 -3.65 -1.96 -9.45
CA ILE A 132 -4.58 -1.36 -8.47
C ILE A 132 -5.15 -2.42 -7.49
N GLY A 133 -4.99 -3.71 -7.81
CA GLY A 133 -5.56 -4.82 -7.04
C GLY A 133 -5.21 -4.82 -5.54
N PRO A 134 -5.73 -5.77 -4.76
CA PRO A 134 -5.91 -5.71 -3.29
C PRO A 134 -4.66 -5.52 -2.40
N LYS A 135 -3.47 -5.37 -2.99
CA LYS A 135 -2.20 -5.13 -2.29
C LYS A 135 -1.38 -3.98 -2.89
N LYS A 136 -1.74 -3.51 -4.08
CA LYS A 136 -0.92 -2.61 -4.89
C LYS A 136 -1.77 -1.36 -5.16
N ASP A 137 -1.60 -0.33 -4.32
CA ASP A 137 -2.26 0.96 -4.52
C ASP A 137 -1.35 1.86 -5.37
N HIS A 138 -1.11 1.45 -6.61
CA HIS A 138 -0.17 2.14 -7.48
C HIS A 138 -0.75 3.50 -7.94
N LYS A 139 -0.22 4.59 -7.37
CA LYS A 139 -0.74 5.96 -7.58
C LYS A 139 -0.91 6.34 -9.04
N ARG A 140 0.11 6.12 -9.87
CA ARG A 140 0.02 6.44 -11.31
C ARG A 140 -1.03 5.59 -12.02
N ALA A 141 -1.14 4.32 -11.65
CA ALA A 141 -2.09 3.41 -12.30
C ALA A 141 -3.53 3.86 -12.01
N LEU A 142 -3.83 4.28 -10.78
CA LEU A 142 -5.14 4.83 -10.41
C LEU A 142 -5.51 6.07 -11.23
N TYR A 143 -4.55 6.98 -11.41
CA TYR A 143 -4.78 8.21 -12.17
C TYR A 143 -5.05 7.92 -13.65
N TYR A 144 -4.21 7.10 -14.29
CA TYR A 144 -4.37 6.76 -15.70
C TYR A 144 -5.55 5.82 -15.94
N ALA A 145 -5.91 4.95 -15.00
CA ALA A 145 -7.16 4.20 -15.05
C ALA A 145 -8.38 5.14 -15.06
N ALA A 146 -8.38 6.17 -14.21
CA ALA A 146 -9.45 7.16 -14.22
C ALA A 146 -9.53 7.92 -15.56
N LYS A 147 -8.39 8.28 -16.16
CA LYS A 147 -8.30 8.91 -17.49
C LYS A 147 -8.78 7.97 -18.61
N SER A 148 -8.40 6.69 -18.58
CA SER A 148 -8.91 5.69 -19.52
C SER A 148 -10.42 5.53 -19.42
N CYS A 149 -10.98 5.52 -18.20
CA CYS A 149 -12.43 5.51 -17.98
C CYS A 149 -13.10 6.80 -18.48
N GLU A 150 -12.45 7.97 -18.32
CA GLU A 150 -12.92 9.25 -18.86
C GLU A 150 -13.00 9.18 -20.39
N ALA A 151 -11.98 8.64 -21.06
CA ALA A 151 -11.97 8.45 -22.50
C ALA A 151 -13.03 7.46 -23.00
N LEU A 152 -13.39 6.46 -22.18
CA LEU A 152 -14.46 5.51 -22.45
C LEU A 152 -15.86 6.00 -22.05
N ASP A 153 -15.98 7.23 -21.56
CA ASP A 153 -17.24 7.84 -21.07
C ASP A 153 -17.86 7.09 -19.86
N ASP A 154 -17.08 6.26 -19.16
CA ASP A 154 -17.49 5.61 -17.90
C ASP A 154 -17.17 6.48 -16.69
N TRP A 155 -18.00 7.50 -16.50
CA TRP A 155 -17.85 8.46 -15.40
C TRP A 155 -18.01 7.84 -14.01
N THR A 156 -18.70 6.69 -13.90
CA THR A 156 -18.87 6.00 -12.62
C THR A 156 -17.56 5.37 -12.17
N ALA A 157 -16.85 4.71 -13.09
CA ALA A 157 -15.54 4.16 -12.84
C ALA A 157 -14.49 5.27 -12.66
N THR A 158 -14.51 6.32 -13.50
CA THR A 158 -13.63 7.49 -13.34
C THR A 158 -13.72 8.08 -11.93
N LYS A 159 -14.94 8.34 -11.44
CA LYS A 159 -15.16 8.86 -10.08
C LYS A 159 -14.58 7.94 -9.01
N ARG A 160 -14.74 6.62 -9.17
CA ARG A 160 -14.23 5.62 -8.22
C ARG A 160 -12.70 5.66 -8.16
N TYR A 161 -12.03 5.56 -9.30
CA TYR A 161 -10.57 5.53 -9.37
C TYR A 161 -9.94 6.86 -8.92
N ILE A 162 -10.49 7.99 -9.35
CA ILE A 162 -9.91 9.30 -9.00
C ILE A 162 -10.11 9.65 -7.52
N LYS A 163 -11.22 9.21 -6.91
CA LYS A 163 -11.43 9.38 -5.47
C LYS A 163 -10.38 8.58 -4.69
N HIS A 164 -10.12 7.33 -5.09
CA HIS A 164 -9.08 6.51 -4.46
C HIS A 164 -7.69 7.11 -4.66
N TYR A 165 -7.39 7.66 -5.85
CA TYR A 165 -6.16 8.40 -6.09
C TYR A 165 -6.01 9.62 -5.15
N LEU A 166 -7.07 10.40 -4.96
CA LEU A 166 -7.07 11.58 -4.08
C LEU A 166 -6.92 11.24 -2.60
N GLU A 167 -7.27 10.02 -2.17
CA GLU A 167 -6.96 9.53 -0.81
C GLU A 167 -5.45 9.37 -0.61
N LEU A 168 -4.71 9.01 -1.67
CA LEU A 168 -3.25 8.87 -1.66
C LEU A 168 -2.50 10.17 -1.96
N VAL A 169 -3.10 11.04 -2.77
CA VAL A 169 -2.53 12.32 -3.24
C VAL A 169 -3.60 13.42 -3.17
N PRO A 170 -3.91 13.93 -1.97
CA PRO A 170 -5.01 14.88 -1.78
C PRO A 170 -4.73 16.29 -2.32
N LYS A 171 -3.48 16.60 -2.67
CA LYS A 171 -3.02 17.92 -3.13
C LYS A 171 -2.80 17.99 -4.64
N ASP A 172 -3.46 17.12 -5.40
CA ASP A 172 -3.39 17.13 -6.86
C ASP A 172 -4.57 17.90 -7.46
N ARG A 173 -4.28 19.09 -7.98
CA ARG A 173 -5.28 19.97 -8.61
C ARG A 173 -5.93 19.32 -9.82
N GLU A 174 -5.16 18.64 -10.68
CA GLU A 174 -5.70 18.03 -11.91
C GLU A 174 -6.65 16.86 -11.58
N ALA A 175 -6.34 16.11 -10.51
CA ALA A 175 -7.23 15.07 -10.03
C ALA A 175 -8.55 15.60 -9.45
N TRP A 176 -8.52 16.73 -8.72
CA TRP A 176 -9.75 17.39 -8.28
C TRP A 176 -10.58 17.96 -9.44
N GLU A 177 -9.94 18.47 -10.48
CA GLU A 177 -10.62 18.89 -11.72
C GLU A 177 -11.26 17.70 -12.44
N LEU A 178 -10.58 16.55 -12.52
CA LEU A 178 -11.13 15.31 -13.09
C LEU A 178 -12.33 14.80 -12.28
N LEU A 179 -12.24 14.82 -10.94
CA LEU A 179 -13.35 14.47 -10.06
C LEU A 179 -14.56 15.40 -10.26
N THR A 180 -14.30 16.70 -10.44
CA THR A 180 -15.33 17.71 -10.75
C THR A 180 -16.04 17.36 -12.06
N ARG A 181 -15.29 17.06 -13.13
CA ARG A 181 -15.87 16.65 -14.43
C ARG A 181 -16.73 15.40 -14.29
N ALA A 182 -16.25 14.40 -13.55
CA ALA A 182 -17.00 13.17 -13.30
C ALA A 182 -18.32 13.45 -12.54
N HIS A 183 -18.31 14.29 -11.51
CA HIS A 183 -19.54 14.68 -10.81
C HIS A 183 -20.52 15.45 -11.70
N LYS A 184 -20.03 16.40 -12.53
CA LYS A 184 -20.88 17.14 -13.49
C LYS A 184 -21.57 16.18 -14.48
N LYS A 185 -20.83 15.20 -15.00
CA LYS A 185 -21.34 14.19 -15.95
C LYS A 185 -22.33 13.21 -15.31
N LEU A 186 -22.18 12.94 -14.02
CA LEU A 186 -23.12 12.13 -13.23
C LEU A 186 -24.29 12.95 -12.65
N PHE A 187 -24.44 14.22 -13.03
CA PHE A 187 -25.47 15.14 -12.52
C PHE A 187 -25.42 15.37 -10.99
N GLU A 188 -24.26 15.17 -10.37
CA GLU A 188 -24.02 15.39 -8.94
C GLU A 188 -23.46 16.81 -8.69
N PHE A 189 -24.24 17.83 -9.03
CA PHE A 189 -23.77 19.22 -9.10
C PHE A 189 -23.27 19.81 -7.78
N GLU A 190 -23.87 19.45 -6.64
CA GLU A 190 -23.42 19.91 -5.32
C GLU A 190 -21.99 19.43 -5.03
N LYS A 191 -21.73 18.14 -5.24
CA LYS A 191 -20.41 17.53 -5.07
C LYS A 191 -19.40 18.05 -6.08
N ALA A 192 -19.85 18.34 -7.30
CA ALA A 192 -19.00 18.98 -8.31
C ALA A 192 -18.52 20.36 -7.82
N ALA A 193 -19.40 21.18 -7.25
CA ALA A 193 -19.02 22.50 -6.75
C ALA A 193 -18.04 22.41 -5.57
N GLU A 194 -18.21 21.42 -4.68
CA GLU A 194 -17.25 21.15 -3.59
C GLU A 194 -15.86 20.75 -4.13
N ALA A 195 -15.81 19.83 -5.10
CA ALA A 195 -14.57 19.39 -5.72
C ALA A 195 -13.89 20.53 -6.50
N GLU A 196 -14.67 21.36 -7.18
CA GLU A 196 -14.20 22.53 -7.93
C GLU A 196 -13.59 23.58 -6.99
N LYS A 197 -14.25 23.84 -5.86
CA LYS A 197 -13.72 24.73 -4.82
C LYS A 197 -12.39 24.19 -4.28
N ARG A 198 -12.28 22.89 -4.01
CA ARG A 198 -11.03 22.27 -3.56
C ARG A 198 -9.92 22.38 -4.60
N ALA A 199 -10.24 22.23 -5.90
CA ALA A 199 -9.26 22.42 -6.97
C ALA A 199 -8.74 23.87 -7.02
N MET A 200 -9.60 24.87 -6.76
CA MET A 200 -9.22 26.28 -6.75
C MET A 200 -8.39 26.70 -5.52
N GLU A 201 -8.53 25.99 -4.40
CA GLU A 201 -7.78 26.25 -3.17
C GLU A 201 -6.34 25.69 -3.20
N LEU A 202 -5.99 24.88 -4.18
CA LEU A 202 -4.68 24.22 -4.36
C LEU A 202 -3.82 24.92 -5.42
#